data_AF-A0A7V8JJY7-F1
#
_entry.id   AF-A0A7V8JJY7-F1
#
_cell.length_a   1.000
_cell.length_b   1.000
_cell.length_c   1.000
_cell.angle_alpha   90.00
_cell.angle_beta   90.00
_cell.angle_gamma   90.00
#
_symmetry.space_group_name_H-M   'P 1'
#
loop_
_entity.id
_entity.type
_entity.pdbx_description
1 polymer ?
#
loop_
_entity_poly.entity_id
_entity_poly.type
_entity_poly.pdbx_seq_one_letter_code
_entity_poly.pdbx_strand_id
1 'polypeptide(L)'
;MLRAAGGENIRVFVITLDDPESNLRAVRMVRRHYPDAVVLARAQPPACVRLMDMSAKPFREVFGTSLSLSGRVLTALGLPEEVATRHEQRFREHDEKLLRDQYLVYDDEAKVIQTSRDARNDLMHLFEADAERDGK
;
A
#
# COMPACT_ATOMS: atom_id res chain seq x y z
N MET A 1 -11.59 -24.58 14.92
CA MET A 1 -12.46 -23.85 13.97
C MET A 1 -11.93 -23.83 12.52
N LEU A 2 -10.67 -23.47 12.22
CA LEU A 2 -10.19 -23.41 10.81
C LEU A 2 -10.11 -24.77 10.09
N ARG A 3 -9.76 -25.85 10.78
CA ARG A 3 -9.78 -27.21 10.19
C ARG A 3 -11.18 -27.66 9.73
N ALA A 4 -12.23 -27.22 10.42
CA ALA A 4 -13.62 -27.56 10.11
C ALA A 4 -14.17 -26.80 8.88
N ALA A 5 -13.48 -25.75 8.41
CA ALA A 5 -13.82 -24.99 7.21
C ALA A 5 -13.13 -25.53 5.94
N GLY A 6 -12.70 -26.80 5.94
CA GLY A 6 -11.89 -27.39 4.86
C GLY A 6 -10.40 -27.07 4.99
N GLY A 7 -9.88 -27.05 6.22
CA GLY A 7 -8.59 -26.46 6.58
C GLY A 7 -7.43 -26.78 5.64
N GLU A 8 -7.27 -28.03 5.21
CA GLU A 8 -6.13 -28.44 4.37
C GLU A 8 -6.12 -27.80 2.97
N ASN A 9 -7.26 -27.27 2.50
CA ASN A 9 -7.41 -26.73 1.14
C ASN A 9 -7.60 -25.20 1.10
N ILE A 10 -7.38 -24.49 2.21
CA ILE A 10 -7.55 -23.03 2.22
C ILE A 10 -6.40 -22.38 1.45
N ARG A 11 -6.73 -21.70 0.35
CA ARG A 11 -5.75 -21.02 -0.52
C ARG A 11 -5.60 -19.53 -0.25
N VAL A 12 -6.57 -18.89 0.40
CA VAL A 12 -6.60 -17.44 0.60
C VAL A 12 -7.12 -17.09 1.99
N PHE A 13 -6.44 -16.17 2.67
CA PHE A 13 -6.85 -15.55 3.93
C PHE A 13 -6.97 -14.04 3.76
N VAL A 14 -8.02 -13.47 4.35
CA VAL A 14 -8.20 -12.01 4.48
C VAL A 14 -8.23 -11.69 5.98
N ILE A 15 -7.31 -10.84 6.44
CA ILE A 15 -7.18 -10.48 7.86
C ILE A 15 -7.36 -8.97 8.02
N THR A 16 -8.39 -8.57 8.77
CA THR A 16 -8.83 -7.17 8.88
C THR A 16 -9.05 -6.72 10.32
N LEU A 17 -8.29 -7.29 11.26
CA LEU A 17 -8.36 -6.93 12.68
C LEU A 17 -7.93 -5.46 12.88
N ASP A 18 -8.58 -4.76 13.81
CA ASP A 18 -8.34 -3.34 14.07
C ASP A 18 -6.99 -3.09 14.74
N ASP A 19 -6.63 -3.90 15.74
CA ASP A 19 -5.34 -3.78 16.43
C ASP A 19 -4.18 -4.31 15.54
N PRO A 20 -3.18 -3.48 15.20
CA PRO A 20 -2.07 -3.89 14.34
C PRO A 20 -1.31 -5.11 14.85
N GLU A 21 -1.07 -5.21 16.16
CA GLU A 21 -0.36 -6.35 16.74
C GLU A 21 -1.17 -7.65 16.65
N SER A 22 -2.48 -7.57 16.87
CA SER A 22 -3.40 -8.71 16.67
C SER A 22 -3.43 -9.16 15.21
N ASN A 23 -3.42 -8.22 14.27
CA ASN A 23 -3.36 -8.50 12.85
C ASN A 23 -2.06 -9.23 12.47
N LEU A 24 -0.92 -8.74 12.94
CA LEU A 24 0.39 -9.39 12.73
C LEU A 24 0.47 -10.78 13.38
N ARG A 25 -0.09 -10.96 14.59
CA ARG A 25 -0.18 -12.27 15.25
C ARG A 25 -1.02 -13.26 14.44
N ALA A 26 -2.16 -12.82 13.90
CA ALA A 26 -3.02 -13.65 13.07
C ALA A 26 -2.31 -14.08 11.78
N VAL A 27 -1.63 -13.16 11.10
CA VAL A 27 -0.82 -13.47 9.89
C VAL A 27 0.27 -14.50 10.21
N ARG A 28 0.99 -14.33 11.33
CA ARG A 28 2.04 -15.26 11.75
C ARG A 28 1.50 -16.67 12.00
N MET A 29 0.33 -16.77 12.64
CA MET A 29 -0.35 -18.05 12.86
C MET A 29 -0.77 -18.69 11.54
N VAL A 30 -1.38 -17.91 10.63
CA VAL A 30 -1.78 -18.40 9.30
C VAL A 30 -0.56 -18.93 8.55
N ARG A 31 0.55 -18.18 8.51
CA ARG A 31 1.78 -18.61 7.83
C ARG A 31 2.39 -19.88 8.39
N ARG A 32 2.26 -20.12 9.70
CA ARG A 32 2.73 -21.38 10.33
C ARG A 32 1.94 -22.61 9.88
N HIS A 33 0.65 -22.45 9.60
CA HIS A 33 -0.23 -23.57 9.23
C HIS A 33 -0.48 -23.69 7.73
N TYR A 34 -0.36 -22.58 7.00
CA TYR A 34 -0.67 -22.45 5.58
C TYR A 34 0.44 -21.63 4.89
N PRO A 35 1.66 -22.18 4.77
CA PRO A 35 2.82 -21.45 4.25
C PRO A 35 2.58 -20.93 2.83
N ASP A 36 1.85 -21.68 2.00
CA ASP A 36 1.62 -21.37 0.58
C ASP A 36 0.36 -20.54 0.31
N ALA A 37 -0.46 -20.28 1.34
CA ALA A 37 -1.70 -19.52 1.14
C ALA A 37 -1.42 -18.06 0.81
N VAL A 38 -2.27 -17.46 -0.02
CA VAL A 38 -2.27 -16.00 -0.22
C VAL A 38 -2.85 -15.35 1.03
N VAL A 39 -2.13 -14.40 1.62
CA VAL A 39 -2.60 -13.64 2.79
C VAL A 39 -2.71 -12.18 2.43
N LEU A 40 -3.94 -11.66 2.47
CA LEU A 40 -4.25 -10.24 2.30
C LEU A 40 -4.54 -9.67 3.69
N ALA A 41 -3.79 -8.66 4.14
CA ALA A 41 -3.91 -8.14 5.50
C ALA A 41 -4.09 -6.63 5.50
N ARG A 42 -5.12 -6.12 6.18
CA ARG A 42 -5.25 -4.69 6.46
C ARG A 42 -4.00 -4.21 7.19
N ALA A 43 -3.48 -3.04 6.80
CA ALA A 43 -2.26 -2.50 7.37
C ALA A 43 -2.38 -1.00 7.61
N GLN A 44 -1.91 -0.56 8.77
CA GLN A 44 -1.46 0.82 8.94
C GLN A 44 -0.06 0.96 8.32
N PRO A 45 0.38 2.17 7.92
CA PRO A 45 1.67 2.35 7.25
C PRO A 45 2.87 1.69 7.97
N PRO A 46 3.04 1.80 9.30
CA PRO A 46 4.17 1.16 9.99
C PRO A 46 4.14 -0.37 9.96
N ALA A 47 2.96 -0.98 9.80
CA ALA A 47 2.80 -2.43 9.80
C ALA A 47 3.04 -3.06 8.42
N CYS A 48 3.08 -2.27 7.34
CA CYS A 48 3.16 -2.79 5.98
C CYS A 48 4.42 -3.62 5.74
N VAL A 49 5.58 -3.11 6.14
CA VAL A 49 6.87 -3.78 6.00
C VAL A 49 6.89 -5.11 6.77
N ARG A 50 6.41 -5.11 8.03
CA ARG A 50 6.34 -6.32 8.86
C ARG A 50 5.42 -7.38 8.27
N LEU A 51 4.36 -6.98 7.56
CA LEU A 51 3.50 -7.92 6.84
C LEU A 51 4.20 -8.50 5.61
N MET A 52 4.96 -7.70 4.89
CA MET A 52 5.76 -8.14 3.74
C MET A 52 6.83 -9.16 4.16
N ASP A 53 7.48 -8.98 5.31
CA ASP A 53 8.42 -9.97 5.88
C ASP A 53 7.78 -11.34 6.11
N MET A 54 6.49 -11.36 6.45
CA MET A 54 5.71 -12.59 6.60
C MET A 54 5.10 -13.07 5.29
N SER A 55 5.59 -12.58 4.14
CA SER A 55 5.05 -12.84 2.79
C SER A 55 3.55 -12.52 2.65
N ALA A 56 2.99 -11.67 3.51
CA ALA A 56 1.61 -11.21 3.38
C ALA A 56 1.57 -9.95 2.51
N LYS A 57 0.45 -9.75 1.81
CA LYS A 57 0.20 -8.56 0.99
C LYS A 57 -0.52 -7.52 1.86
N PRO A 58 0.14 -6.41 2.25
CA PRO A 58 -0.52 -5.38 3.02
C PRO A 58 -1.53 -4.61 2.17
N PHE A 59 -2.71 -4.36 2.73
CA PHE A 59 -3.74 -3.50 2.17
C PHE A 59 -3.89 -2.30 3.09
N ARG A 60 -3.37 -1.14 2.65
CA ARG A 60 -3.31 0.06 3.49
C ARG A 60 -4.69 0.64 3.73
N GLU A 61 -5.05 0.77 5.00
CA GLU A 61 -6.41 1.03 5.47
C GLU A 61 -7.10 2.23 4.81
N VAL A 62 -6.39 3.37 4.73
CA VAL A 62 -6.96 4.62 4.23
C VAL A 62 -6.52 4.97 2.81
N PHE A 63 -5.54 4.25 2.25
CA PHE A 63 -4.85 4.67 1.04
C PHE A 63 -5.79 4.80 -0.17
N GLY A 64 -6.59 3.79 -0.45
CA GLY A 64 -7.51 3.79 -1.61
C GLY A 64 -8.55 4.91 -1.51
N THR A 65 -9.15 5.09 -0.33
CA THR A 65 -10.15 6.14 -0.09
C THR A 65 -9.54 7.53 -0.18
N SER A 66 -8.37 7.75 0.43
CA SER A 66 -7.66 9.03 0.36
C SER A 66 -7.26 9.37 -1.07
N LEU A 67 -6.78 8.39 -1.84
CA LEU A 67 -6.40 8.59 -3.24
C LEU A 67 -7.61 8.98 -4.11
N SER A 68 -8.73 8.27 -3.95
CA SER A 68 -9.97 8.60 -4.66
C SER A 68 -10.53 9.98 -4.26
N LEU A 69 -10.37 10.36 -3.00
CA LEU A 69 -10.73 11.70 -2.54
C LEU A 69 -9.87 12.78 -3.22
N SER A 70 -8.58 12.52 -3.41
CA SER A 70 -7.67 13.43 -4.12
C SER A 70 -8.13 13.71 -5.55
N GLY A 71 -8.54 12.72 -6.35
CA GLY A 71 -9.02 13.00 -7.70
C GLY A 71 -10.36 13.75 -7.73
N ARG A 72 -11.24 13.51 -6.75
CA ARG A 72 -12.45 14.34 -6.59
C ARG A 72 -12.12 15.79 -6.28
N VAL A 73 -11.12 16.05 -5.43
CA VAL A 73 -10.63 17.40 -5.15
C VAL A 73 -10.07 18.05 -6.41
N LEU A 74 -9.23 17.33 -7.17
CA LEU A 74 -8.67 17.84 -8.43
C LEU A 74 -9.78 18.19 -9.44
N THR A 75 -10.78 17.33 -9.57
CA THR A 75 -11.94 17.59 -10.44
C THR A 75 -12.73 18.81 -9.98
N ALA A 76 -12.97 18.95 -8.66
CA ALA A 76 -13.65 20.10 -8.08
C ALA A 76 -12.88 21.43 -8.27
N LEU A 77 -11.55 21.36 -8.41
CA LEU A 77 -10.68 22.49 -8.72
C LEU A 77 -10.62 22.80 -10.23
N GLY A 78 -11.34 22.05 -11.07
CA GLY A 78 -11.49 22.31 -12.50
C GLY A 78 -10.62 21.45 -13.42
N LEU A 79 -9.90 20.45 -12.90
CA LEU A 79 -9.20 19.50 -13.78
C LEU A 79 -10.21 18.56 -14.45
N PRO A 80 -10.01 18.19 -15.73
CA PRO A 80 -10.79 17.14 -16.37
C PRO A 80 -10.67 15.82 -15.61
N GLU A 81 -11.78 15.06 -15.54
CA GLU A 81 -11.83 13.78 -14.80
C GLU A 81 -10.78 12.77 -15.29
N GLU A 82 -10.52 12.72 -16.61
CA GLU A 82 -9.48 11.87 -17.18
C GLU A 82 -8.06 12.23 -16.68
N VAL A 83 -7.78 13.53 -16.55
CA VAL A 83 -6.50 14.03 -16.03
C VAL A 83 -6.37 13.70 -14.55
N ALA A 84 -7.42 13.94 -13.76
CA ALA A 84 -7.44 13.59 -12.34
C ALA A 84 -7.23 12.08 -12.12
N THR A 85 -7.90 11.24 -12.92
CA THR A 85 -7.75 9.77 -12.89
C THR A 85 -6.31 9.35 -13.22
N ARG A 86 -5.69 9.98 -14.22
CA ARG A 86 -4.29 9.74 -14.57
C ARG A 86 -3.35 10.11 -13.42
N HIS A 87 -3.58 11.23 -12.75
CA HIS A 87 -2.78 11.61 -11.57
C HIS A 87 -2.94 10.62 -10.42
N GLU A 88 -4.14 10.12 -10.14
CA GLU A 88 -4.36 9.09 -9.14
C GLU A 88 -3.57 7.81 -9.45
N GLN A 89 -3.59 7.37 -10.70
CA GLN A 89 -2.89 6.16 -11.13
C GLN A 89 -1.36 6.30 -11.02
N ARG A 90 -0.81 7.43 -11.46
CA ARG A 90 0.64 7.68 -11.35
C ARG A 90 1.08 7.81 -9.89
N PHE A 91 0.28 8.46 -9.05
CA PHE A 91 0.54 8.53 -7.61
C PHE A 91 0.55 7.11 -7.00
N ARG A 92 -0.42 6.27 -7.35
CA ARG A 92 -0.49 4.88 -6.89
C ARG A 92 0.77 4.10 -7.24
N GLU A 93 1.20 4.15 -8.49
CA GLU A 93 2.39 3.45 -8.96
C GLU A 93 3.66 3.91 -8.23
N HIS A 94 3.80 5.23 -8.05
CA HIS A 94 4.92 5.84 -7.34
C HIS A 94 4.95 5.44 -5.87
N ASP A 95 3.82 5.53 -5.18
CA ASP A 95 3.71 5.20 -3.77
C ASP A 95 3.87 3.68 -3.50
N GLU A 96 3.38 2.81 -4.40
CA GLU A 96 3.65 1.37 -4.33
C GLU A 96 5.14 1.05 -4.54
N LYS A 97 5.83 1.81 -5.39
CA LYS A 97 7.29 1.72 -5.55
C LYS A 97 7.99 2.17 -4.26
N LEU A 98 7.60 3.30 -3.68
CA LEU A 98 8.15 3.78 -2.42
C LEU A 98 8.03 2.74 -1.30
N LEU A 99 6.87 2.08 -1.17
CA LEU A 99 6.70 1.02 -0.17
C LEU A 99 7.69 -0.13 -0.38
N ARG A 100 7.95 -0.53 -1.63
CA ARG A 100 8.94 -1.56 -1.96
C ARG A 100 10.37 -1.09 -1.67
N ASP A 101 10.69 0.17 -1.95
CA ASP A 101 12.03 0.72 -1.69
C ASP A 101 12.29 0.86 -0.18
N GLN A 102 11.31 1.34 0.58
CA GLN A 102 11.37 1.41 2.04
C GLN A 102 11.50 0.02 2.67
N TYR A 103 10.85 -0.99 2.09
CA TYR A 103 10.99 -2.38 2.53
C TYR A 103 12.44 -2.87 2.47
N LEU A 104 13.28 -2.36 1.56
CA LEU A 104 14.69 -2.77 1.46
C LEU A 104 15.60 -2.14 2.52
N VAL A 105 15.14 -1.11 3.23
CA VAL A 105 15.94 -0.32 4.18
C VAL A 105 15.25 -0.09 5.52
N TYR A 106 14.22 -0.88 5.83
CA TYR A 106 13.30 -0.63 6.94
C TYR A 106 13.95 -0.69 8.34
N ASP A 107 15.11 -1.32 8.45
CA ASP A 107 15.92 -1.43 9.66
C ASP A 107 16.80 -0.19 9.92
N ASP A 108 16.89 0.72 8.94
CA ASP A 108 17.65 1.96 9.00
C ASP A 108 16.71 3.16 8.88
N GLU A 109 16.31 3.70 10.04
CA GLU A 109 15.37 4.82 10.13
C GLU A 109 15.82 6.03 9.30
N ALA A 110 17.12 6.33 9.26
CA ALA A 110 17.65 7.44 8.49
C ALA A 110 17.45 7.21 6.98
N LYS A 111 17.64 5.98 6.48
CA LYS A 111 17.36 5.63 5.08
C LYS A 111 15.87 5.61 4.77
N VAL A 112 15.00 5.19 5.68
CA VAL A 112 13.55 5.27 5.49
C VAL A 112 13.10 6.73 5.33
N ILE A 113 13.64 7.63 6.15
CA ILE A 113 13.35 9.07 6.04
C ILE A 113 13.91 9.62 4.72
N GLN A 114 15.13 9.24 4.34
CA GLN A 114 15.76 9.69 3.11
C GLN A 114 14.98 9.24 1.87
N THR A 115 14.65 7.96 1.76
CA THR A 115 13.83 7.42 0.65
C THR A 115 12.48 8.10 0.54
N SER A 116 11.86 8.46 1.67
CA SER A 116 10.61 9.23 1.68
C SER A 116 10.78 10.64 1.10
N ARG A 117 11.91 11.31 1.39
CA ARG A 117 12.22 12.64 0.87
C ARG A 117 12.50 12.60 -0.63
N ASP A 118 13.28 11.63 -1.07
CA ASP A 118 13.63 11.46 -2.47
C ASP A 118 12.40 11.16 -3.32
N ALA A 119 11.56 10.21 -2.87
CA ALA A 119 10.29 9.90 -3.52
C ALA A 119 9.37 11.13 -3.60
N ARG A 120 9.30 11.96 -2.56
CA ARG A 120 8.52 13.20 -2.62
C ARG A 120 9.01 14.14 -3.71
N ASN A 121 10.33 14.31 -3.85
CA ASN A 121 10.91 15.19 -4.88
C ASN A 121 10.66 14.61 -6.28
N ASP A 122 10.85 13.30 -6.45
CA ASP A 122 10.57 12.59 -7.71
C ASP A 122 9.09 12.76 -8.12
N LEU A 123 8.17 12.63 -7.16
CA LEU A 123 6.74 12.80 -7.38
C LEU A 123 6.39 14.24 -7.79
N MET A 124 7.04 15.25 -7.18
CA MET A 124 6.85 16.64 -7.57
C MET A 124 7.27 16.88 -9.02
N HIS A 125 8.48 16.43 -9.40
CA HIS A 125 8.95 16.54 -10.79
C HIS A 125 8.05 15.79 -11.77
N LEU A 126 7.54 14.63 -11.36
CA LEU A 126 6.62 13.82 -12.14
C LEU A 126 5.32 14.57 -12.46
N PHE A 127 4.77 15.33 -11.51
CA PHE A 127 3.57 16.14 -11.72
C PHE A 127 3.84 17.48 -12.42
N GLU A 128 4.96 18.14 -12.15
CA GLU A 128 5.39 19.34 -12.88
C GLU A 128 5.47 19.05 -14.40
N ALA A 129 6.10 17.93 -14.76
CA ALA A 129 6.21 17.51 -16.15
C ALA A 129 4.85 17.18 -16.82
N ASP A 130 3.85 16.74 -16.05
CA ASP A 130 2.49 16.53 -16.57
C ASP A 130 1.77 17.87 -16.78
N ALA A 131 1.88 18.79 -15.82
CA ALA A 131 1.25 20.10 -15.94
C ALA A 131 1.75 20.87 -17.18
N GLU A 132 3.04 20.76 -17.52
CA GLU A 132 3.59 21.32 -18.76
C GLU A 132 3.06 20.67 -20.05
N ARG A 133 2.64 19.41 -19.98
CA ARG A 133 2.07 18.66 -21.12
C ARG A 133 0.58 18.92 -21.28
N ASP A 134 -0.15 19.00 -20.17
CA ASP A 134 -1.61 19.17 -20.13
C ASP A 134 -2.05 20.63 -20.32
N GLY A 135 -1.15 21.59 -20.10
CA GLY A 135 -1.38 23.01 -20.37
C GLY A 135 -1.18 23.44 -21.84
N LYS A 136 -0.88 22.51 -22.75
CA LYS A 136 -0.77 22.73 -24.20
C LYS A 136 -1.98 22.16 -24.94
#